data_AF-A0AB73NLC7-F1
#
_entry.id   AF-A0AB73NLC7-F1
#
_cell.length_a   1.000
_cell.length_b   1.000
_cell.length_c   1.000
_cell.angle_alpha   90.00
_cell.angle_beta   90.00
_cell.angle_gamma   90.00
#
_symmetry.space_group_name_H-M   'P 1'
#
loop_
_entity.id
_entity.type
_entity.pdbx_description
1 polymer ?
#
loop_
_entity_poly.entity_id
_entity_poly.type
_entity_poly.pdbx_seq_one_letter_code
_entity_poly.pdbx_strand_id
1 'polypeptide(L)' 'MVKVSEHTSVYRGFSITRLKRNKINLLTRYQVSQGDQSYGKFDAQAQATAYIDQLHQMRNAS' A
#
# COMPACT_ATOMS: atom_id res chain seq x y z
N MET A 1 9.13 -8.09 1.18
CA MET A 1 7.66 -7.98 1.20
C MET A 1 7.12 -9.29 1.74
N VAL A 2 6.25 -9.26 2.74
CA VAL A 2 5.61 -10.48 3.28
C VAL A 2 4.21 -10.57 2.66
N LYS A 3 3.92 -11.65 1.94
CA LYS A 3 2.60 -11.85 1.35
C LYS A 3 1.66 -12.40 2.42
N VAL A 4 0.65 -11.62 2.82
CA VAL A 4 -0.34 -12.02 3.84
C VAL A 4 -1.54 -12.71 3.18
N SER A 5 -1.90 -12.30 1.97
CA SER A 5 -3.01 -12.87 1.21
C SER A 5 -2.79 -12.71 -0.29
N GLU A 6 -3.67 -13.29 -1.10
CA GLU A 6 -3.58 -13.19 -2.57
C GLU A 6 -3.55 -11.74 -3.06
N HIS A 7 -4.31 -10.85 -2.41
CA HIS A 7 -4.41 -9.44 -2.75
C HIS A 7 -3.69 -8.51 -1.77
N THR A 8 -3.21 -9.00 -0.63
CA THR A 8 -2.65 -8.16 0.42
C THR A 8 -1.23 -8.57 0.74
N SER A 9 -0.30 -7.61 0.67
CA SER A 9 1.10 -7.82 1.00
C SER A 9 1.55 -6.76 2.00
N VAL A 10 2.34 -7.16 2.99
CA VAL A 10 2.92 -6.27 3.98
C VAL A 10 4.34 -5.87 3.57
N TYR A 11 4.61 -4.58 3.63
CA TYR A 11 5.90 -3.97 3.32
C TYR A 11 6.27 -2.97 4.41
N ARG A 12 7.40 -3.18 5.11
CA ARG A 12 7.89 -2.33 6.22
C ARG A 12 6.84 -2.05 7.32
N GLY A 13 5.96 -3.02 7.60
CA GLY A 13 4.87 -2.86 8.57
C GLY A 13 3.63 -2.15 8.02
N PHE A 14 3.55 -1.88 6.72
CA PHE A 14 2.37 -1.35 6.04
C PHE A 14 1.72 -2.43 5.18
N SER A 15 0.40 -2.56 5.27
CA SER A 15 -0.43 -3.43 4.45
C SER A 15 -0.80 -2.74 3.14
N ILE A 16 -0.33 -3.33 2.03
CA ILE A 16 -0.65 -2.94 0.65
C ILE A 16 -1.70 -3.91 0.13
N THR A 17 -2.93 -3.43 -0.02
CA THR A 17 -4.06 -4.18 -0.56
C THR A 17 -4.27 -3.81 -2.02
N ARG A 18 -4.08 -4.77 -2.92
CA ARG A 18 -4.35 -4.65 -4.35
C ARG A 18 -5.85 -4.80 -4.61
N LEU A 19 -6.47 -3.70 -5.04
CA LEU A 19 -7.85 -3.65 -5.45
C LEU A 19 -7.95 -4.08 -6.92
N LYS A 20 -8.68 -5.19 -7.17
CA LYS A 20 -8.92 -5.70 -8.52
C LYS A 20 -9.70 -4.68 -9.36
N ARG A 21 -9.40 -4.66 -10.66
CA ARG A 21 -10.18 -3.94 -11.68
C ARG A 21 -11.65 -4.36 -11.57
N ASN A 22 -12.54 -3.39 -11.49
CA ASN A 22 -13.98 -3.59 -11.61
C ASN A 22 -14.49 -2.89 -12.88
N LYS A 23 -15.66 -3.27 -13.38
CA LYS A 23 -16.27 -2.65 -14.59
C LYS A 23 -16.37 -1.12 -14.53
N ILE A 24 -16.33 -0.53 -13.32
CA ILE A 24 -16.36 0.92 -13.06
C ILE A 24 -14.96 1.53 -12.86
N ASN A 25 -14.00 0.76 -12.32
CA ASN A 25 -12.63 1.22 -12.11
C ASN A 25 -11.67 0.37 -12.96
N LEU A 26 -11.36 0.89 -14.14
CA LEU A 26 -10.43 0.32 -15.11
C LEU A 26 -8.95 0.44 -14.68
N LEU A 27 -8.66 0.76 -13.42
CA LEU A 27 -7.31 0.89 -12.90
C LEU A 27 -7.12 -0.07 -11.73
N THR A 28 -5.98 -0.76 -11.73
CA THR A 28 -5.56 -1.54 -10.56
C THR A 28 -5.09 -0.53 -9.52
N ARG A 29 -5.78 -0.44 -8.38
CA ARG A 29 -5.35 0.45 -7.29
C ARG A 29 -4.71 -0.35 -6.17
N TYR A 30 -3.80 0.30 -5.47
CA TYR A 30 -3.08 -0.21 -4.32
C TYR A 30 -3.43 0.67 -3.13
N GLN A 31 -4.14 0.12 -2.16
CA GLN A 31 -4.45 0.81 -0.92
C GLN A 31 -3.34 0.54 0.09
N VAL A 32 -2.83 1.61 0.72
CA VAL A 32 -1.86 1.52 1.81
C VAL A 32 -2.56 1.77 3.14
N SER A 33 -2.36 0.86 4.08
CA SER A 33 -2.92 0.92 5.43
C SER A 33 -1.92 0.36 6.44
N GLN A 34 -1.96 0.81 7.69
CA GLN A 34 -1.17 0.28 8.80
C GLN A 34 -2.08 0.18 10.03
N GLY A 35 -2.40 -1.04 10.45
CA GLY A 35 -3.39 -1.27 11.51
C GLY A 35 -4.73 -0.62 11.14
N ASP A 36 -5.24 0.24 12.02
CA ASP A 36 -6.46 1.02 11.81
C ASP A 36 -6.28 2.27 10.94
N GLN A 37 -5.04 2.66 10.62
CA GLN A 37 -4.78 3.89 9.87
C GLN A 37 -4.70 3.61 8.37
N SER A 38 -5.58 4.27 7.60
CA SER A 38 -5.55 4.26 6.13
C SER A 38 -4.82 5.49 5.61
N TYR A 39 -3.83 5.30 4.75
CA TYR A 39 -3.02 6.41 4.21
C TYR A 39 -3.49 6.89 2.85
N GLY A 40 -4.11 6.01 2.05
CA GLY A 40 -4.60 6.38 0.73
C GLY A 40 -4.58 5.23 -0.28
N LYS A 41 -5.00 5.57 -1.50
CA LYS A 41 -5.03 4.65 -2.65
C LYS A 41 -4.13 5.23 -3.74
N PHE A 42 -3.32 4.36 -4.33
CA PHE A 42 -2.37 4.69 -5.38
C PHE A 42 -2.69 3.88 -6.62
N ASP A 43 -2.48 4.44 -7.81
CA ASP A 43 -2.74 3.73 -9.06
C ASP A 43 -1.59 2.77 -9.45
N ALA A 44 -0.43 2.89 -8.78
CA ALA A 44 0.71 2.01 -8.98
C ALA A 44 1.30 1.48 -7.65
N GLN A 45 1.75 0.23 -7.66
CA GLN A 45 2.44 -0.37 -6.51
C GLN A 45 3.72 0.39 -6.17
N ALA A 46 4.45 0.86 -7.19
CA ALA A 46 5.66 1.65 -7.01
C ALA A 46 5.41 2.97 -6.25
N GLN A 47 4.28 3.64 -6.52
CA GLN A 47 3.90 4.84 -5.78
C GLN A 47 3.54 4.52 -4.33
N ALA A 48 2.80 3.43 -4.10
CA ALA A 48 2.48 2.96 -2.76
C ALA A 48 3.77 2.65 -1.96
N THR A 49 4.72 1.93 -2.56
CA THR A 49 6.00 1.61 -1.89
C THR A 49 6.87 2.83 -1.67
N ALA A 50 6.94 3.76 -2.63
CA ALA A 50 7.70 5.01 -2.48
C ALA A 50 7.15 5.85 -1.32
N TYR A 51 5.82 5.96 -1.21
CA TYR A 51 5.16 6.65 -0.12
C TYR A 51 5.46 5.98 1.24
N ILE A 52 5.44 4.65 1.30
CA ILE A 52 5.82 3.89 2.51
C ILE A 52 7.28 4.14 2.88
N ASP A 53 8.21 4.13 1.92
CA ASP A 53 9.62 4.39 2.18
C ASP A 53 9.82 5.81 2.73
N GLN A 54 9.09 6.82 2.22
CA GLN A 54 9.12 8.18 2.81
C GLN A 54 8.61 8.19 4.25
N LEU A 55 7.47 7.56 4.55
CA LEU A 55 6.94 7.49 5.91
C LEU A 55 7.90 6.77 6.87
N HIS A 56 8.53 5.69 6.40
CA HIS A 56 9.49 4.94 7.18
C HIS A 56 10.77 5.75 7.42
N GLN A 57 11.25 6.51 6.44
CA GLN A 57 12.38 7.43 6.61
C GLN A 57 12.05 8.52 7.62
N MET A 58 10.88 9.15 7.53
CA MET A 58 10.43 10.15 8.50
C MET A 58 10.36 9.59 9.93
N ARG A 59 9.88 8.35 10.08
CA ARG A 59 9.76 7.68 11.38
C ARG A 59 11.10 7.25 11.97
N ASN A 60 12.08 6.90 11.14
CA ASN A 60 13.43 6.54 11.57
C ASN A 60 14.35 7.76 11.77
N ALA A 61 13.96 8.94 11.29
CA ALA A 61 14.69 10.19 11.48
C ALA A 61 14.33 10.91 12.80
N SER A 62 13.52 10.27 13.65
CA SER A 62 13.11 10.77 14.98
C SER A 62 13.91 10.13 16.10
#